data_AF-A0A5B7HYK8-F1
#
_entry.id   AF-A0A5B7HYK8-F1
#
_cell.length_a   1.000
_cell.length_b   1.000
_cell.length_c   1.000
_cell.angle_alpha   90.00
_cell.angle_beta   90.00
_cell.angle_gamma   90.00
#
_symmetry.space_group_name_H-M   'P 1'
#
loop_
_entity.id
_entity.type
_entity.pdbx_description
1 polymer ?
#
loop_
_entity_poly.entity_id
_entity_poly.type
_entity_poly.pdbx_seq_one_letter_code
_entity_poly.pdbx_strand_id
1 'polypeptide(L)'
;MKLQTFLILIVYLQTYLNRRPNPRRRLLVPCALDPPRPQCLVCAPRPRLALKLSVAHTSVGALKDKVLRGALAMAAPDVEVVDGKGTILISSEEGETQENNEKMLKSSLLQQNGIHERLEGR
;
A
#
# COMPACT_ATOMS: atom_id res chain seq x y z
N MET A 1 -18.34 28.53 -15.20
CA MET A 1 -17.66 27.20 -15.06
C MET A 1 -16.93 26.74 -16.34
N LYS A 2 -16.29 27.64 -17.11
CA LYS A 2 -15.64 27.25 -18.40
C LYS A 2 -14.22 27.81 -18.63
N LEU A 3 -13.61 28.48 -17.65
CA LEU A 3 -12.21 28.95 -17.79
C LEU A 3 -11.19 28.10 -17.01
N GLN A 4 -11.59 27.46 -15.90
CA GLN A 4 -10.66 26.65 -15.10
C GLN A 4 -10.23 25.36 -15.82
N THR A 5 -11.04 24.89 -16.76
CA THR A 5 -10.74 23.73 -17.62
C THR A 5 -9.77 24.07 -18.76
N PHE A 6 -9.59 25.36 -19.12
CA PHE A 6 -8.74 25.75 -20.26
C PHE A 6 -7.24 25.76 -19.93
N LEU A 7 -6.85 25.91 -18.66
CA LEU A 7 -5.45 25.89 -18.22
C LEU A 7 -4.91 24.49 -17.92
N ILE A 8 -5.78 23.50 -17.65
CA ILE A 8 -5.36 22.11 -17.42
C ILE A 8 -4.81 21.47 -18.72
N LEU A 9 -5.09 22.07 -19.89
CA LEU A 9 -4.57 21.68 -21.20
C LEU A 9 -3.20 22.28 -21.55
N ILE A 10 -2.63 23.18 -20.73
CA ILE A 10 -1.25 23.63 -20.90
C ILE A 10 -0.35 22.52 -20.34
N VAL A 11 0.02 21.58 -21.21
CA VAL A 11 1.12 20.60 -21.10
C VAL A 11 1.67 20.49 -19.67
N TYR A 12 1.07 19.61 -18.87
CA TYR A 12 1.52 19.37 -17.49
C TYR A 12 2.95 18.83 -17.54
N LEU A 13 3.92 19.60 -17.04
CA LEU A 13 5.33 19.24 -16.99
C LEU A 13 5.79 19.24 -15.54
N GLN A 14 6.53 18.21 -15.15
CA GLN A 14 7.26 18.22 -13.90
C GLN A 14 8.50 19.10 -14.07
N THR A 15 8.63 20.15 -13.26
CA THR A 15 9.80 21.04 -13.33
C THR A 15 10.73 20.77 -12.16
N TYR A 16 11.98 20.43 -12.45
CA TYR A 16 13.03 20.26 -11.46
C TYR A 16 13.84 21.54 -11.30
N LEU A 17 14.10 21.92 -10.06
CA LEU A 17 15.03 22.99 -9.73
C LEU A 17 16.40 22.40 -9.37
N ASN A 18 17.41 22.71 -10.16
CA ASN A 18 18.79 22.33 -9.86
C ASN A 18 19.45 23.37 -8.94
N ARG A 19 20.41 22.94 -8.10
CA ARG A 19 21.22 23.86 -7.29
C ARG A 19 22.23 24.66 -8.12
N ARG A 20 22.70 24.09 -9.24
CA ARG A 20 23.58 24.73 -10.23
C ARG A 20 23.03 24.43 -11.62
N PRO A 21 23.31 25.28 -12.64
CA PRO A 21 22.87 25.00 -14.00
C PRO A 21 23.37 23.63 -14.47
N ASN A 22 22.50 22.85 -15.12
CA ASN A 22 22.90 21.59 -15.74
C ASN A 22 23.86 21.84 -16.93
N PRO A 23 24.44 20.80 -17.58
CA PRO A 23 25.30 20.97 -18.76
C PRO A 23 24.64 21.72 -19.93
N ARG A 24 23.30 21.79 -19.94
CA ARG A 24 22.50 22.58 -20.90
C ARG A 24 22.22 24.01 -20.42
N ARG A 25 22.90 24.48 -19.38
CA ARG A 25 22.77 25.82 -18.76
C ARG A 25 21.36 26.14 -18.23
N ARG A 26 20.59 25.11 -17.84
CA ARG A 26 19.24 25.28 -17.28
C ARG A 26 19.24 25.05 -15.77
N LEU A 27 18.68 26.01 -15.05
CA LEU A 27 18.42 25.91 -13.60
C LEU A 27 17.07 25.24 -13.33
N LEU A 28 16.04 25.64 -14.08
CA LEU A 28 14.72 25.00 -14.12
C LEU A 28 14.67 24.06 -15.32
N VAL A 29 14.42 22.78 -15.07
CA VAL A 29 14.37 21.74 -16.10
C VAL A 29 12.95 21.19 -16.16
N PRO A 30 12.15 21.56 -17.17
CA PRO A 30 10.86 20.92 -17.41
C PRO A 30 11.07 19.52 -18.00
N CYS A 31 10.32 18.56 -17.47
CA CYS A 31 10.26 17.16 -17.89
C CYS A 31 8.81 16.77 -18.15
N ALA A 32 8.60 15.88 -19.12
CA ALA A 32 7.30 15.25 -19.32
C ALA A 32 6.91 14.45 -18.07
N LEU A 33 5.61 14.41 -17.77
CA LEU A 33 5.12 13.48 -16.75
C LEU A 33 5.26 12.04 -17.26
N ASP A 34 5.75 11.17 -16.39
CA ASP A 34 5.71 9.74 -16.64
C ASP A 34 4.28 9.22 -16.50
N PRO A 35 3.88 8.21 -17.31
CA PRO A 35 2.60 7.55 -17.15
C PRO A 35 2.52 6.80 -15.79
N PRO A 36 1.31 6.48 -15.31
CA PRO A 36 1.15 5.71 -14.08
C PRO A 36 1.91 4.38 -14.12
N ARG A 37 2.63 4.07 -13.04
CA ARG A 37 3.39 2.82 -12.96
C ARG A 37 2.42 1.63 -12.83
N PRO A 38 2.49 0.60 -13.70
CA PRO A 38 1.52 -0.50 -13.71
C PRO A 38 1.56 -1.37 -12.44
N GLN A 39 2.70 -1.39 -11.75
CA GLN A 39 2.93 -2.15 -10.51
C GLN A 39 2.85 -1.27 -9.24
N CYS A 40 2.31 -0.05 -9.35
CA CYS A 40 2.18 0.83 -8.18
C CYS A 40 1.25 0.19 -7.14
N LEU A 41 1.67 0.15 -5.88
CA LEU A 41 0.85 -0.40 -4.78
C LEU A 41 -0.36 0.46 -4.43
N VAL A 42 -0.45 1.68 -4.98
CA VAL A 42 -1.49 2.66 -4.67
C VAL A 42 -2.46 2.84 -5.84
N CYS A 43 -1.95 3.20 -7.02
CA CYS A 43 -2.81 3.61 -8.15
C CYS A 43 -3.00 2.53 -9.24
N ALA A 44 -2.39 1.34 -9.10
CA ALA A 44 -2.69 0.24 -10.02
C ALA A 44 -4.14 -0.25 -9.80
N PRO A 45 -4.82 -0.80 -10.81
CA PRO A 45 -6.21 -1.22 -10.69
C PRO A 45 -6.42 -2.37 -9.70
N ARG A 46 -5.41 -3.22 -9.49
CA ARG A 46 -5.43 -4.34 -8.53
C ARG A 46 -4.04 -4.49 -7.90
N PRO A 47 -3.67 -3.63 -6.94
CA PRO A 47 -2.33 -3.67 -6.34
C PRO A 47 -2.17 -4.96 -5.52
N ARG A 48 -0.98 -5.55 -5.58
CA ARG A 48 -0.61 -6.75 -4.82
C ARG A 48 0.77 -6.55 -4.23
N LEU A 49 0.93 -6.97 -2.98
CA LEU A 49 2.20 -6.98 -2.27
C LEU A 49 2.40 -8.34 -1.59
N ALA A 50 3.64 -8.82 -1.60
CA ALA A 50 4.05 -9.97 -0.80
C ALA A 50 4.82 -9.47 0.44
N LEU A 51 4.46 -9.97 1.62
CA LEU A 51 5.07 -9.60 2.89
C LEU A 51 5.70 -10.84 3.53
N LYS A 52 7.00 -10.77 3.84
CA LYS A 52 7.72 -11.82 4.57
C LYS A 52 7.86 -11.42 6.03
N LEU A 53 7.19 -12.14 6.93
CA LEU A 53 7.21 -11.88 8.37
C LEU A 53 7.08 -13.19 9.15
N SER A 54 7.51 -13.20 10.42
CA SER A 54 7.33 -14.35 11.29
C SER A 54 5.93 -14.36 11.89
N VAL A 55 5.07 -15.27 11.43
CA VAL A 55 3.70 -15.41 11.92
C VAL A 55 3.62 -15.82 13.40
N ALA A 56 4.67 -16.46 13.92
CA ALA A 56 4.72 -16.92 15.31
C ALA A 56 5.01 -15.79 16.33
N HIS A 57 5.70 -14.73 15.89
CA HIS A 57 6.15 -13.64 16.77
C HIS A 57 5.48 -12.29 16.46
N THR A 58 4.61 -12.26 15.46
CA THR A 58 3.90 -11.03 15.08
C THR A 58 2.46 -11.13 15.55
N SER A 59 2.03 -10.15 16.35
CA SER A 59 0.64 -10.01 16.74
C SER A 59 -0.20 -9.32 15.67
N VAL A 60 -1.53 -9.47 15.73
CA VAL A 60 -2.46 -8.75 14.83
C VAL A 60 -2.32 -7.24 15.00
N GLY A 61 -2.14 -6.75 16.22
CA GLY A 61 -1.91 -5.33 16.49
C GLY A 61 -0.62 -4.81 15.84
N ALA A 62 0.47 -5.61 15.89
CA ALA A 62 1.72 -5.24 15.22
C ALA A 62 1.56 -5.17 13.70
N LEU A 63 0.81 -6.10 13.09
CA LEU A 63 0.47 -6.03 11.67
C LEU A 63 -0.32 -4.76 11.34
N LYS A 64 -1.35 -4.44 12.13
CA LYS A 64 -2.18 -3.25 11.95
C LYS A 64 -1.35 -1.95 12.03
N ASP A 65 -0.64 -1.75 13.13
CA ASP A 65 -0.04 -0.44 13.42
C ASP A 65 1.31 -0.25 12.71
N LYS A 66 2.16 -1.28 12.67
CA LYS A 66 3.51 -1.15 12.07
C LYS A 66 3.50 -1.33 10.57
N VAL A 67 2.70 -2.26 10.04
CA VAL A 67 2.70 -2.58 8.61
C VAL A 67 1.64 -1.77 7.88
N LEU A 68 0.36 -1.93 8.23
CA LEU A 68 -0.72 -1.33 7.45
C LEU A 68 -0.78 0.19 7.64
N ARG A 69 -0.77 0.66 8.89
CA ARG A 69 -0.73 2.10 9.19
C ARG A 69 0.66 2.70 8.98
N GLY A 70 1.69 2.05 9.54
CA GLY A 70 3.06 2.58 9.51
C GLY A 70 3.71 2.54 8.13
N ALA A 71 3.78 1.37 7.50
CA ALA A 71 4.51 1.20 6.23
C ALA A 71 3.64 1.47 4.99
N LEU A 72 2.36 1.12 5.02
CA LEU A 72 1.44 1.30 3.88
C LEU A 72 0.58 2.57 3.98
N ALA A 73 0.72 3.35 5.05
CA ALA A 73 0.01 4.61 5.27
C ALA A 73 -1.52 4.50 5.18
N MET A 74 -2.09 3.35 5.58
CA MET A 74 -3.54 3.18 5.67
C MET A 74 -4.07 3.92 6.91
N ALA A 75 -5.15 4.70 6.77
CA ALA A 75 -5.73 5.42 7.91
C ALA A 75 -6.52 4.49 8.85
N ALA A 76 -7.48 3.76 8.30
CA ALA A 76 -8.32 2.80 9.00
C ALA A 76 -8.41 1.52 8.14
N PRO A 77 -7.54 0.52 8.38
CA PRO A 77 -7.51 -0.68 7.56
C PRO A 77 -8.53 -1.72 8.02
N ASP A 78 -9.32 -2.22 7.08
CA ASP A 78 -10.10 -3.47 7.22
C ASP A 78 -9.35 -4.61 6.53
N VAL A 79 -9.24 -5.76 7.20
CA VAL A 79 -8.50 -6.92 6.70
C VAL A 79 -9.31 -8.19 6.87
N GLU A 80 -9.55 -8.85 5.74
CA GLU A 80 -10.18 -10.16 5.64
C GLU A 80 -9.15 -11.20 5.19
N VAL A 81 -9.24 -12.41 5.75
CA VAL A 81 -8.48 -13.56 5.29
C VAL A 81 -9.20 -14.20 4.10
N VAL A 82 -8.48 -14.40 2.99
CA VAL A 82 -9.02 -15.04 1.77
C VAL A 82 -9.08 -16.56 1.95
N ASP A 83 -9.95 -17.04 2.83
CA ASP A 83 -10.21 -18.46 3.13
C ASP A 83 -11.57 -18.95 2.59
N GLY A 84 -12.38 -18.05 2.03
CA GLY A 84 -13.74 -18.33 1.56
C GLY A 84 -14.81 -18.34 2.66
N LYS A 85 -14.45 -18.11 3.92
CA LYS A 85 -15.36 -18.00 5.07
C LYS A 85 -15.72 -16.57 5.43
N GLY A 86 -14.92 -15.61 4.99
CA GLY A 86 -15.12 -14.20 5.35
C GLY A 86 -14.54 -13.85 6.71
N THR A 87 -13.43 -14.48 7.11
CA THR A 87 -12.84 -14.25 8.43
C THR A 87 -12.24 -12.84 8.52
N ILE A 88 -12.87 -11.96 9.30
CA ILE A 88 -12.41 -10.59 9.56
C ILE A 88 -11.30 -10.63 10.63
N LEU A 89 -10.11 -10.14 10.28
CA LEU A 89 -8.95 -10.09 11.16
C LEU A 89 -8.79 -8.72 11.84
N ILE A 90 -8.99 -7.65 11.08
CA ILE A 90 -8.91 -6.26 11.55
C ILE A 90 -10.14 -5.54 11.00
N SER A 91 -10.88 -4.88 11.89
CA SER A 91 -11.96 -3.96 11.54
C SER A 91 -11.56 -2.53 11.87
N SER A 92 -12.03 -1.60 11.05
CA SER A 92 -11.98 -0.16 11.28
C SER A 92 -12.99 0.31 12.32
N GLU A 93 -14.01 -0.49 12.63
CA GLU A 93 -15.02 -0.18 13.64
C GLU A 93 -14.50 -0.44 15.07
N GLU A 94 -14.72 0.52 15.97
CA GLU A 94 -14.27 0.41 17.35
C GLU A 94 -15.07 -0.65 18.11
N GLY A 95 -14.35 -1.59 18.74
CA GLY A 95 -14.94 -2.63 19.58
C GLY A 95 -15.12 -4.00 18.91
N GLU A 96 -15.04 -4.11 17.58
CA GLU A 96 -15.25 -5.39 16.89
C GLU A 96 -14.06 -6.35 17.02
N THR A 97 -12.85 -5.87 16.75
CA THR A 97 -11.64 -6.74 16.67
C THR A 97 -10.58 -6.38 17.70
N GLN A 98 -10.93 -5.71 18.80
CA GLN A 98 -9.96 -5.26 19.81
C GLN A 98 -9.30 -6.43 20.55
N GLU A 99 -10.06 -7.48 20.86
CA GLU A 99 -9.57 -8.71 21.50
C GLU A 99 -8.56 -9.47 20.64
N ASN A 100 -8.53 -9.22 19.33
CA ASN A 100 -7.60 -9.89 18.41
C ASN A 100 -6.22 -9.25 18.41
N ASN A 101 -6.06 -8.00 18.89
CA ASN A 101 -4.80 -7.26 18.78
C ASN A 101 -3.60 -7.98 19.43
N GLU A 102 -3.84 -8.69 20.54
CA GLU A 102 -2.80 -9.40 21.29
C GLU A 102 -2.54 -10.82 20.75
N LYS A 103 -3.46 -11.36 19.94
CA LYS A 103 -3.31 -12.71 19.36
C LYS A 103 -2.19 -12.72 18.33
N MET A 104 -1.41 -13.80 18.33
CA MET A 104 -0.38 -14.02 17.32
C MET A 104 -1.01 -14.38 15.98
N LEU A 105 -0.44 -13.91 14.88
CA LEU A 105 -0.93 -14.22 13.54
C LEU A 105 -1.01 -15.73 13.30
N LYS A 106 -0.09 -16.50 13.87
CA LYS A 106 -0.12 -17.98 13.81
C LYS A 106 -1.44 -18.55 14.34
N SER A 107 -1.94 -18.08 15.49
CA SER A 107 -3.18 -18.61 16.07
C SER A 107 -4.42 -18.12 15.33
N SER A 108 -4.39 -16.89 14.81
CA SER A 108 -5.50 -16.30 14.07
C SER A 108 -5.63 -16.83 12.64
N LEU A 109 -4.50 -17.15 11.99
CA LEU A 109 -4.45 -17.56 10.58
C LEU A 109 -4.39 -19.09 10.39
N LEU A 110 -3.97 -19.89 11.38
CA LEU A 110 -3.75 -21.35 11.22
C LEU A 110 -4.82 -22.25 11.85
N GLN A 111 -5.98 -21.73 12.27
CA GLN A 111 -7.13 -22.61 12.54
C GLN A 111 -7.76 -23.22 11.27
N GLN A 112 -7.17 -22.96 10.10
CA GLN A 112 -7.47 -23.60 8.83
C GLN A 112 -6.15 -23.93 8.13
N ASN A 113 -5.79 -25.21 8.03
CA ASN A 113 -4.70 -25.67 7.18
C ASN A 113 -4.88 -25.12 5.75
N GLY A 114 -3.85 -24.48 5.16
CA GLY A 114 -3.91 -24.20 3.72
C GLY A 114 -3.04 -23.11 3.08
N ILE A 115 -2.08 -22.48 3.76
CA ILE A 115 -1.09 -21.62 3.04
C ILE A 115 0.28 -22.32 3.05
N HIS A 116 0.35 -23.48 2.40
CA HIS A 116 1.63 -24.08 2.02
C HIS A 116 2.03 -23.49 0.67
N GLU A 117 3.23 -22.90 0.62
CA GLU A 117 4.07 -22.64 -0.56
C GLU A 117 3.38 -22.29 -1.89
N ARG A 118 3.44 -21.01 -2.27
CA ARG A 118 3.39 -20.63 -3.69
C ARG A 118 4.43 -19.59 -4.08
N LEU A 119 5.58 -19.54 -3.39
CA LEU A 119 6.69 -18.65 -3.73
C LEU A 119 8.05 -19.35 -3.87
N GLU A 120 8.05 -20.63 -4.23
CA GLU A 120 9.19 -21.23 -4.94
C GLU A 120 8.65 -21.85 -6.24
N GLY A 121 8.77 -21.12 -7.35
CA GLY A 121 8.33 -21.62 -8.64
C GLY A 121 8.14 -20.55 -9.71
N ARG A 122 9.27 -20.16 -10.34
CA ARG A 122 9.47 -19.34 -11.55
C ARG A 122 9.67 -17.85 -11.35
#